data_AF-A0A8R7PRL8-F1
#
_entry.id   AF-A0A8R7PRL8-F1
#
_cell.length_a   1.000
_cell.length_b   1.000
_cell.length_c   1.000
_cell.angle_alpha   90.00
_cell.angle_beta   90.00
_cell.angle_gamma   90.00
#
_symmetry.space_group_name_H-M   'P 1'
#
loop_
_entity.id
_entity.type
_entity.pdbx_description
1 polymer ?
#
loop_
_entity_poly.entity_id
_entity_poly.type
_entity_poly.pdbx_seq_one_letter_code
_entity_poly.pdbx_strand_id
1 'polypeptide(L)'
;MDDACAVCAERLEWVAYGACGHREVCSACVTRLRFVLRDQRCCLCMTHCPAVFATKETGDRTKAIGDLSALPAAAGEGKTGDYWYHEATQVWFDDADHYRMVRAMCRISCTVCESSGNKGKKGSKSSKAKHKIKFETIEQLKAHLSNKHCLYMCDLCLDGRKVFICEQKLYTRPQLNQHIKTGDSEVDGSEVERRGFAGHPMCKFCKSPFYGETELDTHLTREHYSCHICQRQHGGQDDYFRNYDDLEVCHIKLA
;
A
#
# COMPACT_ATOMS: atom_id res chain seq x y z
N MET A 1 17.61 23.23 2.88
CA MET A 1 16.80 22.52 1.87
C MET A 1 16.22 21.29 2.57
N ASP A 2 15.48 21.52 3.67
CA ASP A 2 15.38 20.55 4.79
C ASP A 2 13.92 20.20 5.19
N ASP A 3 12.94 20.68 4.43
CA ASP A 3 11.51 20.52 4.78
C ASP A 3 10.80 19.40 4.01
N ALA A 4 11.55 18.47 3.39
CA ALA A 4 11.00 17.39 2.57
C ALA A 4 11.29 16.01 3.18
N CYS A 5 10.31 15.12 3.08
CA CYS A 5 10.41 13.76 3.58
C CYS A 5 11.44 12.96 2.77
N ALA A 6 12.38 12.32 3.45
CA ALA A 6 13.40 11.47 2.82
C ALA A 6 12.82 10.26 2.06
N VAL A 7 11.54 9.92 2.28
CA VAL A 7 10.87 8.77 1.64
C VAL A 7 9.96 9.21 0.49
N CYS A 8 9.00 10.10 0.73
CA CYS A 8 8.02 10.50 -0.29
C CYS A 8 8.35 11.82 -1.00
N ALA A 9 9.40 12.53 -0.59
CA ALA A 9 9.77 13.87 -1.07
C ALA A 9 8.68 14.95 -0.92
N GLU A 10 7.58 14.65 -0.22
CA GLU A 10 6.56 15.64 0.15
C GLU A 10 6.99 16.47 1.36
N ARG A 11 6.36 17.62 1.56
CA ARG A 11 6.65 18.52 2.68
C ARG A 11 6.44 17.85 4.04
N LEU A 12 7.41 18.01 4.95
CA LEU A 12 7.34 17.55 6.34
C LEU A 12 6.46 18.48 7.18
N GLU A 13 5.16 18.23 7.19
CA GLU A 13 4.25 18.90 8.13
C GLU A 13 4.13 18.17 9.47
N TRP A 14 4.20 16.84 9.41
CA TRP A 14 4.16 15.94 10.56
C TRP A 14 5.30 14.95 10.43
N VAL A 15 6.17 14.92 11.43
CA VAL A 15 7.30 13.97 11.51
C VAL A 15 6.94 12.85 12.46
N ALA A 16 7.57 11.69 12.26
CA ALA A 16 7.51 10.60 13.24
C ALA A 16 8.87 9.96 13.41
N TYR A 17 9.28 9.72 14.65
CA TYR A 17 10.62 9.24 14.98
C TYR A 17 10.60 8.24 16.14
N GLY A 18 11.56 7.31 16.14
CA GLY A 18 11.81 6.39 17.24
C GLY A 18 12.90 6.89 18.17
N ALA A 19 13.37 6.03 19.07
CA ALA A 19 14.46 6.34 20.01
C ALA A 19 15.79 6.72 19.30
N CYS A 20 15.94 6.36 18.03
CA CYS A 20 17.06 6.77 17.19
C CYS A 20 17.06 8.26 16.80
N GLY A 21 15.98 9.00 17.06
CA GLY A 21 15.93 10.46 16.88
C GLY A 21 15.80 10.98 15.44
N HIS A 22 15.97 10.15 14.41
CA HIS A 22 15.76 10.52 13.00
C HIS A 22 14.36 11.07 12.72
N ARG A 23 14.28 12.33 12.27
CA ARG A 23 13.03 13.10 12.05
C ARG A 23 12.77 13.48 10.60
N GLU A 24 13.60 13.01 9.68
CA GLU A 24 13.59 13.37 8.27
C GLU A 24 12.48 12.64 7.48
N VAL A 25 11.56 11.95 8.18
CA VAL A 25 10.52 11.11 7.57
C VAL A 25 9.14 11.52 8.09
N CYS A 26 8.20 11.70 7.16
CA CYS A 26 6.86 12.10 7.51
C CYS A 26 6.11 10.99 8.26
N SER A 27 5.17 11.40 9.10
CA SER A 27 4.35 10.50 9.90
C SER A 27 3.55 9.50 9.05
N ALA A 28 3.11 9.88 7.84
CA ALA A 28 2.43 8.98 6.93
C ALA A 28 3.36 7.86 6.41
N CYS A 29 4.60 8.18 6.07
CA CYS A 29 5.58 7.18 5.61
C CYS A 29 5.98 6.22 6.74
N VAL A 30 6.21 6.71 7.96
CA VAL A 30 6.49 5.85 9.12
C VAL A 30 5.29 4.96 9.45
N THR A 31 4.07 5.50 9.37
CA THR A 31 2.84 4.71 9.53
C THR A 31 2.75 3.63 8.47
N ARG A 32 3.06 3.93 7.20
CA ARG A 32 3.03 2.95 6.10
C ARG A 32 4.04 1.82 6.31
N LEU A 33 5.27 2.14 6.72
CA LEU A 33 6.29 1.16 7.07
C LEU A 33 5.79 0.18 8.14
N ARG A 34 5.17 0.69 9.20
CA ARG A 34 4.71 -0.12 10.33
C ARG A 34 3.44 -0.91 10.04
N PHE A 35 2.46 -0.26 9.42
CA PHE A 35 1.14 -0.85 9.21
C PHE A 35 1.10 -1.75 7.97
N VAL A 36 1.59 -1.24 6.84
CA VAL A 36 1.49 -1.94 5.53
C VAL A 36 2.65 -2.90 5.34
N LEU A 37 3.87 -2.45 5.61
CA LEU A 37 5.09 -3.25 5.40
C LEU A 37 5.47 -4.11 6.61
N ARG A 38 4.81 -3.92 7.77
CA ARG A 38 5.10 -4.62 9.03
C ARG A 38 6.56 -4.49 9.49
N ASP A 39 7.21 -3.38 9.13
CA ASP A 39 8.59 -3.08 9.53
C ASP A 39 8.60 -2.01 10.64
N GLN A 40 9.16 -2.37 11.79
CA GLN A 40 9.31 -1.49 12.95
C GLN A 40 10.69 -0.81 13.01
N ARG A 41 11.55 -1.03 12.01
CA ARG A 41 12.86 -0.39 11.95
C ARG A 41 12.75 1.03 11.41
N CYS A 42 13.67 1.89 11.86
CA CYS A 42 13.88 3.19 11.22
C CYS A 42 14.42 2.97 9.80
N CYS A 43 13.80 3.58 8.79
CA CYS A 43 14.25 3.44 7.39
C CYS A 43 15.57 4.17 7.08
N LEU A 44 16.09 5.00 7.99
CA LEU A 44 17.37 5.69 7.80
C LEU A 44 18.56 4.92 8.41
N CYS A 45 18.39 4.37 9.61
CA CYS A 45 19.48 3.71 10.35
C CYS A 45 19.23 2.23 10.66
N MET A 46 18.11 1.66 10.25
CA MET A 46 17.72 0.26 10.46
C MET A 46 17.56 -0.17 11.92
N THR A 47 17.67 0.75 12.87
CA THR A 47 17.46 0.47 14.30
C THR A 47 16.00 0.06 14.54
N HIS A 48 15.80 -1.03 15.28
CA HIS A 48 14.47 -1.47 15.71
C HIS A 48 13.88 -0.46 16.70
N CYS A 49 12.71 0.08 16.38
CA CYS A 49 12.02 1.09 17.17
C CYS A 49 10.66 0.53 17.61
N PRO A 50 10.52 -0.07 18.81
CA PRO A 50 9.23 -0.63 19.26
C PRO A 50 8.17 0.44 19.53
N ALA A 51 8.59 1.68 19.81
CA ALA A 51 7.72 2.84 19.96
C ALA A 51 8.19 3.97 19.05
N VAL A 52 7.24 4.73 18.51
CA VAL A 52 7.48 5.94 17.72
C VAL A 52 6.59 7.06 18.22
N PHE A 53 7.09 8.28 18.14
CA PHE A 53 6.33 9.48 18.44
C PHE A 53 6.17 10.34 17.20
N ALA A 54 4.96 10.81 16.96
CA ALA A 54 4.58 11.69 15.86
C ALA A 54 4.14 13.06 16.41
N THR A 55 4.66 14.11 15.79
CA THR A 55 4.42 15.50 16.19
C THR A 55 4.46 16.42 14.98
N LYS A 56 3.97 17.64 15.17
CA LYS A 56 3.94 18.66 14.12
C LYS A 56 5.32 19.27 13.95
N GLU A 57 5.80 19.34 12.72
CA GLU A 57 7.05 20.03 12.41
C GLU A 57 6.81 21.55 12.42
N THR A 58 7.54 22.22 13.30
CA THR A 58 7.47 23.67 13.53
C THR A 58 8.86 24.30 13.62
N GLY A 59 9.88 23.63 13.06
CA GLY A 59 11.28 24.05 13.09
C GLY A 59 11.83 23.99 14.52
N ASP A 60 12.44 25.08 14.98
CA ASP A 60 13.07 25.17 16.31
C ASP A 60 12.11 24.92 17.49
N ARG A 61 10.80 24.97 17.24
CA ARG A 61 9.75 24.80 18.26
C ARG A 61 9.13 23.41 18.26
N THR A 62 9.62 22.49 17.42
CA THR A 62 9.11 21.12 17.32
C THR A 62 9.23 20.41 18.66
N LYS A 63 8.09 19.96 19.18
CA LYS A 63 8.04 19.26 20.46
C LYS A 63 8.76 17.92 20.35
N ALA A 64 9.84 17.79 21.09
CA ALA A 64 10.70 16.63 21.11
C ALA A 64 10.52 15.85 22.40
N ILE A 65 10.22 14.55 22.30
CA ILE A 65 10.41 13.63 23.43
C ILE A 65 11.79 13.00 23.22
N GLY A 66 12.74 13.36 24.07
CA GLY A 66 14.11 12.83 24.01
C GLY A 66 14.18 11.36 24.43
N ASP A 67 13.34 10.97 25.39
CA ASP A 67 13.25 9.59 25.89
C ASP A 67 11.83 9.05 25.72
N LEU A 68 11.64 8.20 24.71
CA LEU A 68 10.33 7.59 24.44
C LEU A 68 9.89 6.62 25.54
N SER A 69 10.79 6.18 26.43
CA SER A 69 10.40 5.36 27.58
C SER A 69 9.61 6.13 28.64
N ALA A 70 9.66 7.47 28.60
CA ALA A 70 8.85 8.34 29.44
C ALA A 70 7.38 8.44 28.98
N LEU A 71 7.03 7.87 27.82
CA LEU A 71 5.64 7.78 27.38
C LEU A 71 4.85 6.85 28.32
N PRO A 72 3.55 7.13 28.55
CA PRO A 72 2.72 6.26 29.37
C PRO A 72 2.74 4.81 28.86
N ALA A 73 2.59 3.84 29.76
CA ALA A 73 2.32 2.47 29.34
C ALA A 73 1.02 2.45 28.50
N ALA A 74 1.09 1.91 27.29
CA ALA A 74 -0.08 1.83 26.42
C ALA A 74 -1.17 0.97 27.07
N ALA A 75 -2.26 1.60 27.49
CA ALA A 75 -3.44 0.92 28.04
C ALA A 75 -4.40 0.38 26.96
N GLY A 76 -4.03 0.54 25.69
CA GLY A 76 -4.83 0.20 24.51
C GLY A 76 -4.93 1.36 23.51
N GLU A 77 -5.57 1.11 22.37
CA GLU A 77 -5.90 2.14 21.37
C GLU A 77 -6.66 3.33 21.97
N GLY A 78 -6.18 4.56 21.71
CA GLY A 78 -6.88 5.79 22.12
C GLY A 78 -6.06 6.74 22.98
N LYS A 79 -6.76 7.61 23.71
CA LYS A 79 -6.14 8.65 24.53
C LYS A 79 -5.58 8.03 25.82
N THR A 80 -4.30 8.28 26.09
CA THR A 80 -3.61 7.88 27.32
C THR A 80 -2.83 9.06 27.87
N GLY A 81 -3.31 9.64 28.99
CA GLY A 81 -2.78 10.89 29.52
C GLY A 81 -2.97 12.04 28.53
N ASP A 82 -1.88 12.76 28.24
CA ASP A 82 -1.86 13.86 27.27
C ASP A 82 -1.65 13.41 25.82
N TYR A 83 -1.38 12.12 25.61
CA TYR A 83 -1.03 11.57 24.29
C TYR A 83 -2.13 10.65 23.75
N TRP A 84 -2.04 10.35 22.46
CA TRP A 84 -2.88 9.35 21.78
C TRP A 84 -2.01 8.24 21.25
N TYR A 85 -2.46 6.99 21.43
CA TYR A 85 -1.75 5.80 20.99
C TYR A 85 -2.56 5.07 19.93
N HIS A 86 -1.92 4.77 18.80
CA HIS A 86 -2.47 3.91 17.77
C HIS A 86 -1.82 2.52 17.85
N GLU A 87 -2.59 1.54 18.29
CA GLU A 87 -2.10 0.21 18.66
C GLU A 87 -1.51 -0.53 17.47
N ALA A 88 -2.19 -0.48 16.31
CA ALA A 88 -1.76 -1.21 15.12
C ALA A 88 -0.45 -0.70 14.49
N THR A 89 -0.04 0.53 14.80
CA THR A 89 1.23 1.10 14.33
C THR A 89 2.23 1.34 15.46
N GLN A 90 1.84 1.22 16.72
CA GLN A 90 2.67 1.56 17.89
C GLN A 90 3.21 3.00 17.85
N VAL A 91 2.42 3.91 17.27
CA VAL A 91 2.76 5.34 17.17
C VAL A 91 1.97 6.12 18.21
N TRP A 92 2.69 7.01 18.89
CA TRP A 92 2.17 7.99 19.82
C TRP A 92 2.03 9.35 19.15
N PHE A 93 1.01 10.11 19.54
CA PHE A 93 0.69 11.41 18.97
C PHE A 93 0.44 12.42 20.09
N ASP A 94 0.94 13.64 19.93
CA ASP A 94 0.58 14.78 20.78
C ASP A 94 -0.62 15.58 20.27
N ASP A 95 -1.09 15.27 19.06
CA ASP A 95 -2.22 15.93 18.41
C ASP A 95 -3.36 14.94 18.10
N ALA A 96 -4.56 15.29 18.55
CA ALA A 96 -5.75 14.44 18.42
C ALA A 96 -6.24 14.34 16.97
N ASP A 97 -6.06 15.37 16.16
CA ASP A 97 -6.53 15.42 14.78
C ASP A 97 -5.62 14.59 13.89
N HIS A 98 -4.31 14.71 14.10
CA HIS A 98 -3.32 13.89 13.42
C HIS A 98 -3.47 12.40 13.76
N TYR A 99 -3.68 12.06 15.03
CA TYR A 99 -4.03 10.70 15.45
C TYR A 99 -5.28 10.17 14.72
N ARG A 100 -6.37 10.95 14.70
CA ARG A 100 -7.62 10.55 14.03
C ARG A 100 -7.42 10.34 12.52
N MET A 101 -6.59 11.16 11.89
CA MET A 101 -6.25 11.02 10.48
C MET A 101 -5.47 9.72 10.23
N VAL A 102 -4.39 9.47 10.97
CA VAL A 102 -3.60 8.23 10.83
C VAL A 102 -4.44 6.98 11.09
N ARG A 103 -5.26 7.00 12.13
CA ARG A 103 -6.20 5.92 12.43
C ARG A 103 -7.21 5.69 11.31
N ALA A 104 -7.67 6.75 10.65
CA ALA A 104 -8.57 6.62 9.51
C ALA A 104 -7.88 6.00 8.29
N MET A 105 -6.62 6.36 8.01
CA MET A 105 -5.82 5.78 6.92
C MET A 105 -5.59 4.27 7.12
N CYS A 106 -5.40 3.82 8.35
CA CYS A 106 -5.15 2.41 8.67
C CYS A 106 -6.41 1.52 8.69
N ARG A 107 -7.59 2.07 8.42
CA ARG A 107 -8.86 1.34 8.52
C ARG A 107 -9.34 0.85 7.17
N ILE A 108 -9.98 -0.31 7.15
CA ILE A 108 -10.75 -0.78 5.99
C ILE A 108 -12.03 0.05 5.90
N SER A 109 -12.10 0.94 4.92
CA SER A 109 -13.27 1.79 4.68
C SER A 109 -13.55 1.97 3.19
N CYS A 110 -14.81 2.33 2.88
CA CYS A 110 -15.22 2.71 1.54
C CYS A 110 -15.10 4.23 1.38
N THR A 111 -14.11 4.69 0.61
CA THR A 111 -13.84 6.11 0.34
C THR A 111 -14.99 6.81 -0.39
N VAL A 112 -15.79 6.07 -1.16
CA VAL A 112 -16.97 6.60 -1.89
C VAL A 112 -18.10 6.96 -0.92
N CYS A 113 -18.39 6.09 0.05
CA CYS A 113 -19.36 6.34 1.10
C CYS A 113 -18.93 7.48 2.03
N GLU A 114 -17.64 7.54 2.37
CA GLU A 114 -17.08 8.60 3.22
C GLU A 114 -17.17 9.97 2.54
N SER A 115 -16.89 10.04 1.23
CA SER A 115 -17.01 11.28 0.44
C SER A 115 -18.45 11.74 0.24
N SER A 116 -19.39 10.79 0.05
CA SER A 116 -20.81 11.09 -0.15
C SER A 116 -21.52 11.58 1.12
N GLY A 117 -20.99 11.24 2.30
CA GLY A 117 -21.48 11.72 3.58
C GLY A 117 -21.27 13.22 3.83
N ASN A 118 -20.37 13.86 3.07
CA ASN A 118 -19.99 15.26 3.26
C ASN A 118 -20.81 16.26 2.41
N LYS A 119 -21.65 15.77 1.49
CA LYS A 119 -22.59 16.59 0.71
C LYS A 119 -23.99 16.58 1.35
N GLY A 120 -24.08 17.02 2.60
CA GLY A 120 -25.33 17.13 3.35
C GLY A 120 -25.72 18.58 3.62
N LYS A 121 -26.72 19.06 2.86
CA LYS A 121 -27.42 20.35 3.01
C LYS A 121 -27.60 20.78 4.48
N LYS A 122 -27.25 22.04 4.78
CA LYS A 122 -27.76 22.75 5.97
C LYS A 122 -29.29 22.70 5.92
N GLY A 123 -29.89 21.98 6.87
CA GLY A 123 -31.34 21.96 7.05
C GLY A 123 -31.94 20.57 7.04
N SER A 124 -31.80 19.85 8.16
CA SER A 124 -32.95 19.24 8.84
C SER A 124 -32.49 18.65 10.17
N LYS A 125 -33.09 19.14 11.26
CA LYS A 125 -32.92 18.59 12.61
C LYS A 125 -33.70 17.27 12.66
N SER A 126 -32.99 16.15 12.51
CA SER A 126 -33.42 14.85 13.04
C SER A 126 -32.21 13.91 13.11
N SER A 127 -31.71 13.80 14.33
CA SER A 127 -30.65 12.93 14.80
C SER A 127 -31.04 11.45 14.70
N LYS A 128 -30.58 10.79 13.63
CA LYS A 128 -30.35 9.34 13.63
C LYS A 128 -28.95 9.10 13.10
N ALA A 129 -28.11 8.54 13.96
CA ALA A 129 -26.72 8.18 13.67
C ALA A 129 -26.66 7.33 12.40
N LYS A 130 -26.20 7.94 11.29
CA LYS A 130 -25.95 7.24 10.03
C LYS A 130 -24.90 6.17 10.32
N HIS A 131 -25.31 4.91 10.18
CA HIS A 131 -24.51 3.73 10.49
C HIS A 131 -23.20 3.78 9.68
N LYS A 132 -22.09 4.04 10.36
CA LYS A 132 -20.75 3.95 9.77
C LYS A 132 -20.51 2.46 9.48
N ILE A 133 -20.72 2.03 8.24
CA ILE A 133 -20.50 0.64 7.83
C ILE A 133 -19.05 0.31 8.19
N LYS A 134 -18.87 -0.66 9.09
CA LYS A 134 -17.56 -1.18 9.48
C LYS A 134 -17.29 -2.42 8.64
N PHE A 135 -16.12 -2.48 8.05
CA PHE A 135 -15.62 -3.67 7.36
C PHE A 135 -14.52 -4.28 8.22
N GLU A 136 -14.64 -5.56 8.51
CA GLU A 136 -13.65 -6.33 9.25
C GLU A 136 -12.62 -6.95 8.31
N THR A 137 -13.03 -7.27 7.08
CA THR A 137 -12.15 -7.89 6.07
C THR A 137 -12.20 -7.17 4.72
N ILE A 138 -11.18 -7.39 3.89
CA ILE A 138 -11.07 -6.80 2.55
C ILE A 138 -12.18 -7.36 1.64
N GLU A 139 -12.57 -8.62 1.80
CA GLU A 139 -13.63 -9.28 1.04
C GLU A 139 -14.98 -8.61 1.29
N GLN A 140 -15.26 -8.22 2.53
CA GLN A 140 -16.48 -7.46 2.87
C GLN A 140 -16.50 -6.10 2.17
N LEU A 141 -15.34 -5.41 2.11
CA LEU A 141 -15.20 -4.16 1.39
C LEU A 141 -15.37 -4.36 -0.13
N LYS A 142 -14.74 -5.38 -0.71
CA LYS A 142 -14.88 -5.72 -2.14
C LYS A 142 -16.33 -5.98 -2.51
N ALA A 143 -17.04 -6.79 -1.72
CA ALA A 143 -18.46 -7.08 -1.92
C ALA A 143 -19.33 -5.82 -1.79
N HIS A 144 -19.00 -4.92 -0.86
CA HIS A 144 -19.69 -3.64 -0.74
C HIS A 144 -19.47 -2.74 -1.96
N LEU A 145 -18.22 -2.60 -2.41
CA LEU A 145 -17.87 -1.80 -3.58
C LEU A 145 -18.56 -2.32 -4.85
N SER A 146 -18.59 -3.64 -5.05
CA SER A 146 -19.27 -4.24 -6.19
C SER A 146 -20.78 -4.01 -6.16
N ASN A 147 -21.42 -4.22 -4.99
CA ASN A 147 -22.87 -4.23 -4.86
C ASN A 147 -23.49 -2.83 -4.73
N LYS A 148 -22.77 -1.87 -4.12
CA LYS A 148 -23.29 -0.51 -3.86
C LYS A 148 -22.75 0.54 -4.82
N HIS A 149 -21.55 0.32 -5.36
CA HIS A 149 -20.87 1.33 -6.17
C HIS A 149 -20.52 0.86 -7.58
N CYS A 150 -20.70 -0.44 -7.90
CA CYS A 150 -20.26 -1.03 -9.16
C CYS A 150 -18.76 -0.78 -9.43
N LEU A 151 -17.97 -0.69 -8.36
CA LEU A 151 -16.53 -0.47 -8.38
C LEU A 151 -15.79 -1.70 -7.88
N TYR A 152 -14.56 -1.87 -8.35
CA TYR A 152 -13.72 -3.03 -8.12
C TYR A 152 -12.29 -2.60 -7.81
N MET A 153 -11.60 -3.41 -7.02
CA MET A 153 -10.17 -3.28 -6.78
C MET A 153 -9.45 -4.33 -7.63
N CYS A 154 -8.24 -4.01 -8.11
CA CYS A 154 -7.39 -4.99 -8.79
C CYS A 154 -6.74 -5.91 -7.75
N ASP A 155 -6.98 -7.23 -7.85
CA ASP A 155 -6.47 -8.21 -6.88
C ASP A 155 -4.94 -8.30 -6.91
N LEU A 156 -4.32 -8.17 -8.09
CA LEU A 156 -2.86 -8.12 -8.22
C LEU A 156 -2.28 -6.89 -7.53
N CYS A 157 -2.93 -5.73 -7.65
CA CYS A 157 -2.50 -4.51 -6.94
C CYS A 157 -2.77 -4.57 -5.44
N LEU A 158 -3.83 -5.24 -5.01
CA LEU A 158 -4.08 -5.46 -3.57
C LEU A 158 -2.94 -6.25 -2.92
N ASP A 159 -2.44 -7.27 -3.62
CA ASP A 159 -1.37 -8.12 -3.11
C ASP A 159 0.02 -7.46 -3.27
N GLY A 160 0.28 -6.85 -4.42
CA GLY A 160 1.60 -6.31 -4.78
C GLY A 160 1.85 -4.86 -4.33
N ARG A 161 0.86 -3.96 -4.45
CA ARG A 161 1.04 -2.53 -4.17
C ARG A 161 0.93 -2.26 -2.67
N LYS A 162 2.05 -1.94 -2.03
CA LYS A 162 2.16 -1.69 -0.58
C LYS A 162 1.69 -0.29 -0.16
N VAL A 163 0.42 0.01 -0.42
CA VAL A 163 -0.26 1.26 -0.03
C VAL A 163 -1.38 1.00 0.99
N PHE A 164 -1.91 2.04 1.62
CA PHE A 164 -3.08 1.86 2.49
C PHE A 164 -4.30 1.43 1.67
N ILE A 165 -5.24 0.71 2.29
CA ILE A 165 -6.47 0.25 1.60
C ILE A 165 -7.29 1.43 1.06
N CYS A 166 -7.30 2.57 1.76
CA CYS A 166 -7.97 3.78 1.30
C CYS A 166 -7.25 4.48 0.12
N GLU A 167 -5.99 4.14 -0.15
CA GLU A 167 -5.19 4.67 -1.28
C GLU A 167 -5.23 3.76 -2.52
N GLN A 168 -5.88 2.60 -2.40
CA GLN A 168 -6.06 1.69 -3.52
C GLN A 168 -7.04 2.28 -4.55
N LYS A 169 -6.68 2.16 -5.83
CA LYS A 169 -7.52 2.65 -6.92
C LYS A 169 -8.77 1.81 -7.06
N LEU A 170 -9.88 2.48 -7.36
CA LEU A 170 -11.17 1.87 -7.62
C LEU A 170 -11.50 2.01 -9.09
N TYR A 171 -11.90 0.90 -9.70
CA TYR A 171 -12.15 0.79 -11.12
C TYR A 171 -13.59 0.41 -11.39
N THR A 172 -14.19 0.96 -12.44
CA THR A 172 -15.34 0.29 -13.07
C THR A 172 -14.88 -1.02 -13.73
N ARG A 173 -15.81 -1.92 -14.04
CA ARG A 173 -15.45 -3.19 -14.70
C ARG A 173 -14.67 -3.00 -16.02
N PRO A 174 -15.05 -2.08 -16.93
CA PRO A 174 -14.27 -1.82 -18.15
C PRO A 174 -12.87 -1.28 -17.84
N GLN A 175 -12.76 -0.33 -16.90
CA GLN A 175 -11.47 0.23 -16.49
C GLN A 175 -10.56 -0.83 -15.88
N LEU A 176 -11.09 -1.75 -15.05
CA LEU A 176 -10.28 -2.83 -14.46
C LEU A 176 -9.74 -3.77 -15.55
N ASN A 177 -10.55 -4.11 -16.53
CA ASN A 177 -10.11 -4.94 -17.65
C ASN A 177 -9.04 -4.25 -18.49
N GLN A 178 -9.15 -2.93 -18.67
CA GLN A 178 -8.14 -2.12 -19.33
C GLN A 178 -6.85 -2.06 -18.51
N HIS A 179 -6.95 -1.75 -17.21
CA HIS A 179 -5.85 -1.74 -16.25
C HIS A 179 -5.01 -3.01 -16.32
N ILE A 180 -5.65 -4.18 -16.29
CA ILE A 180 -4.95 -5.47 -16.35
C ILE A 180 -4.25 -5.68 -17.70
N LYS A 181 -4.86 -5.27 -18.82
CA LYS A 181 -4.37 -5.62 -20.17
C LYS A 181 -3.38 -4.63 -20.78
N THR A 182 -3.61 -3.35 -20.55
CA THR A 182 -2.90 -2.26 -21.24
C THR A 182 -2.46 -1.15 -20.29
N GLY A 183 -2.74 -1.29 -19.00
CA GLY A 183 -2.49 -0.26 -17.99
C GLY A 183 -3.65 0.73 -17.82
N ASP A 184 -3.46 1.67 -16.91
CA ASP A 184 -4.41 2.76 -16.65
C ASP A 184 -4.37 3.77 -17.81
N SER A 185 -5.54 4.18 -18.33
CA SER A 185 -5.61 5.28 -19.30
C SER A 185 -5.40 6.64 -18.61
N GLU A 186 -5.00 7.65 -19.39
CA GLU A 186 -4.47 8.97 -18.96
C GLU A 186 -5.36 9.80 -17.98
N VAL A 187 -6.54 9.33 -17.61
CA VAL A 187 -7.55 10.07 -16.85
C VAL A 187 -7.56 9.82 -15.33
N ASP A 188 -6.77 8.88 -14.80
CA ASP A 188 -6.91 8.44 -13.39
C ASP A 188 -5.58 8.43 -12.57
N GLY A 189 -4.52 9.18 -12.95
CA GLY A 189 -3.23 9.17 -12.24
C GLY A 189 -2.37 10.46 -12.29
N SER A 190 -1.51 10.66 -11.28
CA SER A 190 -0.52 11.75 -11.24
C SER A 190 0.60 11.52 -12.29
N GLU A 191 1.26 12.59 -12.80
CA GLU A 191 2.38 12.54 -13.80
C GLU A 191 3.39 11.41 -13.53
N VAL A 192 3.65 11.13 -12.25
CA VAL A 192 4.69 10.19 -11.80
C VAL A 192 4.25 8.73 -11.97
N GLU A 193 2.96 8.43 -11.81
CA GLU A 193 2.42 7.08 -12.06
C GLU A 193 2.19 6.78 -13.54
N ARG A 194 2.37 7.78 -14.43
CA ARG A 194 1.99 7.70 -15.86
C ARG A 194 3.01 7.02 -16.78
N ARG A 195 4.27 6.84 -16.39
CA ARG A 195 5.30 6.36 -17.33
C ARG A 195 5.52 4.85 -17.23
N GLY A 196 5.00 4.13 -18.20
CA GLY A 196 5.47 2.77 -18.55
C GLY A 196 4.67 1.61 -17.95
N PHE A 197 3.54 1.85 -17.28
CA PHE A 197 2.67 0.74 -16.87
C PHE A 197 1.83 0.25 -18.04
N ALA A 198 2.29 -0.82 -18.70
CA ALA A 198 1.62 -1.46 -19.83
C ALA A 198 0.56 -2.51 -19.43
N GLY A 199 0.22 -2.57 -18.14
CA GLY A 199 -0.66 -3.60 -17.57
C GLY A 199 0.12 -4.72 -16.89
N HIS A 200 -0.62 -5.70 -16.37
CA HIS A 200 -0.07 -6.84 -15.65
C HIS A 200 0.43 -7.91 -16.64
N PRO A 201 1.70 -8.36 -16.55
CA PRO A 201 2.24 -9.33 -17.49
C PRO A 201 1.50 -10.67 -17.37
N MET A 202 1.32 -11.33 -18.51
CA MET A 202 0.56 -12.57 -18.61
C MET A 202 1.47 -13.73 -18.96
N CYS A 203 1.25 -14.88 -18.31
CA CYS A 203 1.94 -16.09 -18.73
C CYS A 203 1.49 -16.52 -20.13
N LYS A 204 2.45 -16.74 -21.04
CA LYS A 204 2.20 -17.18 -22.42
C LYS A 204 1.46 -18.52 -22.50
N PHE A 205 1.59 -19.37 -21.49
CA PHE A 205 0.96 -20.70 -21.43
C PHE A 205 -0.35 -20.70 -20.63
N CYS A 206 -0.31 -20.23 -19.39
CA CYS A 206 -1.44 -20.28 -18.46
C CYS A 206 -2.50 -19.20 -18.73
N LYS A 207 -2.14 -18.13 -19.44
CA LYS A 207 -2.98 -16.94 -19.66
C LYS A 207 -3.48 -16.28 -18.36
N SER A 208 -2.82 -16.57 -17.23
CA SER A 208 -3.02 -15.89 -15.95
C SER A 208 -2.19 -14.60 -15.88
N PRO A 209 -2.73 -13.50 -15.33
CA PRO A 209 -1.98 -12.28 -15.11
C PRO A 209 -1.18 -12.33 -13.79
N PHE A 210 -0.05 -11.64 -13.74
CA PHE A 210 0.85 -11.53 -12.59
C PHE A 210 1.10 -10.06 -12.23
N TYR A 211 1.52 -9.78 -10.99
CA TYR A 211 1.71 -8.40 -10.53
C TYR A 211 2.77 -7.64 -11.36
N GLY A 212 3.96 -8.21 -11.51
CA GLY A 212 5.04 -7.70 -12.35
C GLY A 212 5.85 -8.81 -13.01
N GLU A 213 6.92 -8.43 -13.69
CA GLU A 213 7.79 -9.35 -14.43
C GLU A 213 8.47 -10.35 -13.49
N THR A 214 8.91 -9.91 -12.31
CA THR A 214 9.56 -10.79 -11.32
C THR A 214 8.66 -11.94 -10.86
N GLU A 215 7.36 -11.67 -10.61
CA GLU A 215 6.42 -12.72 -10.25
C GLU A 215 6.14 -13.66 -11.43
N LEU A 216 6.07 -13.12 -12.65
CA LEU A 216 5.92 -13.94 -13.85
C LEU A 216 7.14 -14.84 -14.07
N ASP A 217 8.36 -14.33 -13.91
CA ASP A 217 9.60 -15.11 -14.05
C ASP A 217 9.68 -16.21 -13.00
N THR A 218 9.29 -15.90 -11.76
CA THR A 218 9.19 -16.89 -10.69
C THR A 218 8.16 -17.97 -11.02
N HIS A 219 7.05 -17.61 -11.68
CA HIS A 219 6.09 -18.59 -12.16
C HIS A 219 6.64 -19.43 -13.32
N LEU A 220 7.27 -18.81 -14.30
CA LEU A 220 7.85 -19.49 -15.47
C LEU A 220 8.94 -20.49 -15.06
N THR A 221 9.79 -20.14 -14.10
CA THR A 221 10.85 -21.03 -13.60
C THR A 221 10.35 -22.20 -12.77
N ARG A 222 9.17 -22.10 -12.16
CA ARG A 222 8.61 -23.12 -11.26
C ARG A 222 7.59 -24.03 -11.94
N GLU A 223 6.74 -23.46 -12.79
CA GLU A 223 5.59 -24.14 -13.40
C GLU A 223 5.82 -24.49 -14.88
N HIS A 224 6.91 -23.99 -15.49
CA HIS A 224 7.27 -24.25 -16.87
C HIS A 224 8.70 -24.76 -17.00
N TYR A 225 8.97 -25.47 -18.08
CA TYR A 225 10.27 -26.12 -18.31
C TYR A 225 11.16 -25.24 -19.16
N SER A 226 12.46 -25.17 -18.89
CA SER A 226 13.43 -24.48 -19.74
C SER A 226 14.43 -25.47 -20.35
N CYS A 227 14.84 -25.23 -21.60
CA CYS A 227 15.88 -26.03 -22.25
C CYS A 227 17.25 -25.40 -21.99
N HIS A 228 18.06 -26.02 -21.12
CA HIS A 228 19.40 -25.53 -20.80
C HIS A 228 20.37 -25.51 -22.00
N ILE A 229 20.07 -26.26 -23.07
CA ILE A 229 20.85 -26.27 -24.31
C ILE A 229 20.52 -25.03 -25.15
N CYS A 230 19.23 -24.74 -25.38
CA CYS A 230 18.77 -23.53 -26.06
C CYS A 230 19.23 -22.26 -25.35
N GLN A 231 19.12 -22.26 -24.01
CA GLN A 231 19.50 -21.12 -23.17
C GLN A 231 20.98 -20.75 -23.35
N ARG A 232 21.84 -21.76 -23.58
CA ARG A 232 23.27 -21.58 -23.83
C ARG A 232 23.58 -21.20 -25.29
N GLN A 233 22.79 -21.67 -26.26
CA GLN A 233 22.98 -21.38 -27.69
C GLN A 233 22.46 -19.99 -28.10
N HIS A 234 21.35 -19.53 -27.50
CA HIS A 234 20.69 -18.26 -27.85
C HIS A 234 21.01 -17.10 -26.89
N GLY A 235 22.12 -17.19 -26.14
CA GLY A 235 22.60 -16.06 -25.33
C GLY A 235 21.67 -15.64 -24.19
N GLY A 236 20.94 -16.58 -23.58
CA GLY A 236 20.08 -16.30 -22.42
C GLY A 236 18.66 -15.82 -22.75
N GLN A 237 18.15 -16.02 -23.97
CA GLN A 237 16.71 -15.98 -24.19
C GLN A 237 16.05 -17.17 -23.48
N ASP A 238 15.20 -16.87 -22.49
CA ASP A 238 14.50 -17.89 -21.72
C ASP A 238 13.35 -18.50 -22.53
N ASP A 239 13.69 -19.50 -23.33
CA ASP A 239 12.72 -20.38 -23.96
C ASP A 239 12.14 -21.33 -22.91
N TYR A 240 11.12 -20.83 -22.21
CA TYR A 240 10.21 -21.68 -21.43
C TYR A 240 9.28 -22.47 -22.37
N PHE A 241 8.92 -23.67 -21.97
CA PHE A 241 8.02 -24.63 -22.62
C PHE A 241 6.89 -25.02 -21.66
N ARG A 242 5.72 -25.35 -22.21
CA ARG A 242 4.52 -25.61 -21.40
C ARG A 242 4.68 -26.87 -20.54
N ASN A 243 5.23 -27.94 -21.11
CA ASN A 243 5.38 -29.25 -20.50
C ASN A 243 6.66 -29.96 -21.02
N TYR A 244 6.92 -31.16 -20.50
CA TYR A 244 8.06 -31.97 -20.92
C TYR A 244 7.98 -32.42 -22.38
N ASP A 245 6.77 -32.72 -22.90
CA ASP A 245 6.59 -33.15 -24.29
C ASP A 245 7.03 -32.06 -25.29
N ASP A 246 6.68 -30.79 -25.01
CA ASP A 246 7.09 -29.64 -25.81
C ASP A 246 8.63 -29.43 -25.76
N LEU A 247 9.24 -29.74 -24.60
CA LEU A 247 10.69 -29.69 -24.41
C LEU A 247 11.39 -30.84 -25.16
N GLU A 248 10.84 -32.05 -25.15
CA GLU A 248 11.38 -33.23 -25.84
C GLU A 248 11.36 -33.02 -27.36
N VAL A 249 10.28 -32.44 -27.91
CA VAL A 249 10.22 -32.03 -29.32
C VAL A 249 11.29 -31.00 -29.66
N CYS A 250 11.65 -30.11 -28.74
CA CYS A 250 12.76 -29.17 -28.93
C CYS A 250 14.12 -29.89 -28.95
N HIS A 251 14.35 -30.84 -28.04
CA HIS A 251 15.58 -31.65 -28.02
C HIS A 251 15.75 -32.50 -29.28
N ILE A 252 14.67 -33.08 -29.81
CA ILE A 252 14.69 -33.87 -31.05
C ILE A 252 15.04 -32.99 -32.27
N LYS A 253 14.64 -31.72 -32.28
CA LYS A 253 14.95 -30.78 -33.38
C LYS A 253 16.38 -30.24 -33.36
N LEU A 254 17.10 -30.36 -32.24
CA LEU A 254 18.48 -29.90 -32.08
C LEU A 254 19.52 -31.01 -32.29
N ALA A 255 19.08 -32.26 -32.43
CA ALA A 255 19.90 -33.44 -32.75
C ALA A 255 19.93 -33.70 -34.27
#